data_AF-A0A6P8JJR5-F1
#
_entry.id   AF-A0A6P8JJR5-F1
#
_cell.length_a   1.000
_cell.length_b   1.000
_cell.length_c   1.000
_cell.angle_alpha   90.00
_cell.angle_beta   90.00
_cell.angle_gamma   90.00
#
_symmetry.space_group_name_H-M   'P 1'
#
loop_
_entity.id
_entity.type
_entity.pdbx_description
1 polymer ?
#
loop_
_entity_poly.entity_id
_entity_poly.type
_entity_poly.pdbx_seq_one_letter_code
_entity_poly.pdbx_strand_id
1 'polypeptide(L)'
;MTFSTSVSVILFISAISCWATAFGGLREDLKDFVALVPRRRIGYISARYYIFDPKFRQAVEFVRSDEFIATWQQVRAAPDFVNIINYVSDYGSGYDITTLVDSLPTRLRAYQLSRTVPVELMLRRDLTTFLWEVMHSLPRTRIYSLIAQKSKQSPEFAKLYKALRDKEFRELVQRARLSRDLQDPIKKLSQKSINVDEILQIVFEVISWGPKTS
;
A
#
# COMPACT_ATOMS: atom_id res chain seq x y z
N MET A 1 -0.86 30.61 10.29
CA MET A 1 0.24 29.63 10.34
C MET A 1 -0.33 28.28 9.94
N THR A 2 0.01 27.81 8.75
CA THR A 2 -0.59 26.63 8.09
C THR A 2 -0.05 25.34 8.71
N PHE A 3 -0.96 24.50 9.20
CA PHE A 3 -0.65 23.20 9.76
C PHE A 3 -0.06 22.28 8.67
N SER A 4 1.20 21.90 8.86
CA SER A 4 1.89 20.88 8.08
C SER A 4 1.23 19.52 8.34
N THR A 5 0.38 19.07 7.41
CA THR A 5 -0.23 17.74 7.47
C THR A 5 0.74 16.71 6.92
N SER A 6 1.50 16.09 7.82
CA SER A 6 2.29 14.88 7.54
C SER A 6 1.36 13.76 7.10
N VAL A 7 1.45 13.36 5.82
CA VAL A 7 0.60 12.33 5.24
C VAL A 7 1.16 10.95 5.59
N SER A 8 0.96 10.51 6.82
CA SER A 8 1.31 9.15 7.27
C SER A 8 0.39 8.10 6.63
N VAL A 9 0.99 7.05 6.05
CA VAL A 9 0.34 5.87 5.40
C VAL A 9 -0.19 6.09 4.00
N ILE A 10 0.70 6.58 3.14
CA ILE A 10 0.53 6.56 1.69
C ILE A 10 0.79 5.14 1.11
N LEU A 11 1.58 4.30 1.79
CA LEU A 11 2.13 3.08 1.18
C LEU A 11 1.18 1.90 0.96
N PHE A 12 0.00 1.88 1.59
CA PHE A 12 -1.04 0.87 1.27
C PHE A 12 -2.42 1.44 0.96
N ILE A 13 -2.67 2.71 1.30
CA ILE A 13 -4.00 3.34 1.16
C ILE A 13 -3.96 4.55 0.23
N SER A 14 -2.80 5.08 -0.21
CA SER A 14 -2.79 6.24 -1.13
C SER A 14 -2.53 5.92 -2.60
N ALA A 15 -2.80 4.70 -3.05
CA ALA A 15 -3.17 4.49 -4.46
C ALA A 15 -4.57 5.08 -4.77
N ILE A 16 -5.09 5.99 -3.93
CA ILE A 16 -6.52 6.33 -3.91
C ILE A 16 -6.74 7.85 -3.87
N SER A 17 -5.95 8.58 -3.10
CA SER A 17 -6.35 9.92 -2.66
C SER A 17 -5.89 11.06 -3.57
N CYS A 18 -5.81 10.85 -4.88
CA CYS A 18 -5.47 11.96 -5.80
C CYS A 18 -6.01 11.72 -7.20
N TRP A 19 -7.33 11.61 -7.31
CA TRP A 19 -8.03 11.57 -8.59
C TRP A 19 -8.88 12.82 -8.70
N ALA A 20 -8.60 13.70 -9.65
CA ALA A 20 -9.58 14.63 -10.17
C ALA A 20 -9.98 14.06 -11.54
N THR A 21 -11.30 13.91 -11.74
CA THR A 21 -11.98 13.62 -13.01
C THR A 21 -11.66 12.28 -13.69
N ALA A 22 -12.20 11.16 -13.17
CA ALA A 22 -12.55 9.95 -13.95
C ALA A 22 -13.24 8.83 -13.12
N PHE A 23 -13.19 8.87 -11.78
CA PHE A 23 -13.56 7.73 -10.92
C PHE A 23 -14.44 8.13 -9.71
N GLY A 24 -15.52 8.85 -9.94
CA GLY A 24 -16.30 9.51 -8.87
C GLY A 24 -16.65 8.61 -7.68
N GLY A 25 -17.37 7.51 -7.91
CA GLY A 25 -17.88 6.63 -6.84
C GLY A 25 -16.77 5.93 -6.05
N LEU A 26 -15.93 5.16 -6.76
CA LEU A 26 -14.85 4.40 -6.12
C LEU A 26 -13.85 5.30 -5.38
N ARG A 27 -13.56 6.49 -5.90
CA ARG A 27 -12.69 7.47 -5.22
C ARG A 27 -13.30 7.93 -3.90
N GLU A 28 -14.59 8.28 -3.87
CA GLU A 28 -15.25 8.70 -2.63
C GLU A 28 -15.31 7.54 -1.62
N ASP A 29 -15.59 6.31 -2.06
CA ASP A 29 -15.60 5.15 -1.18
C ASP A 29 -14.26 4.92 -0.50
N LEU A 30 -13.18 5.04 -1.28
CA LEU A 30 -11.84 4.80 -0.79
C LEU A 30 -11.29 5.96 0.07
N LYS A 31 -11.80 7.20 -0.09
CA LYS A 31 -11.51 8.32 0.83
C LYS A 31 -12.01 8.07 2.25
N ASP A 32 -13.15 7.40 2.42
CA ASP A 32 -13.69 7.08 3.75
C ASP A 32 -12.75 6.14 4.52
N PHE A 33 -12.06 5.22 3.84
CA PHE A 33 -11.03 4.39 4.45
C PHE A 33 -9.80 5.19 4.85
N VAL A 34 -9.38 6.15 4.02
CA VAL A 34 -8.26 7.08 4.33
C VAL A 34 -8.57 7.88 5.61
N ALA A 35 -9.83 8.23 5.86
CA ALA A 35 -10.24 8.96 7.05
C ALA A 35 -10.13 8.13 8.35
N LEU A 36 -10.19 6.80 8.27
CA LEU A 36 -10.02 5.90 9.41
C LEU A 36 -8.55 5.68 9.81
N VAL A 37 -7.59 6.11 8.99
CA VAL A 37 -6.16 5.93 9.26
C VAL A 37 -5.72 6.83 10.41
N PRO A 38 -5.16 6.30 11.52
CA PRO A 38 -4.64 7.10 12.62
C PRO A 38 -3.29 7.74 12.26
N ARG A 39 -3.33 8.77 11.40
CA ARG A 39 -2.15 9.43 10.80
C ARG A 39 -1.10 9.83 11.83
N ARG A 40 -1.54 10.46 12.92
CA ARG A 40 -0.62 10.91 14.00
C ARG A 40 0.14 9.75 14.61
N ARG A 41 -0.56 8.65 14.95
CA ARG A 41 0.06 7.46 15.52
C ARG A 41 1.08 6.86 14.55
N ILE A 42 0.72 6.76 13.28
CA ILE A 42 1.62 6.17 12.29
C ILE A 42 2.81 7.09 11.99
N GLY A 43 2.63 8.41 12.02
CA GLY A 43 3.74 9.37 11.97
C GLY A 43 4.76 9.14 13.09
N TYR A 44 4.29 8.86 14.31
CA TYR A 44 5.16 8.50 15.43
C TYR A 44 5.86 7.16 15.24
N ILE A 45 5.13 6.13 14.76
CA ILE A 45 5.71 4.83 14.42
C ILE A 45 6.82 5.05 13.37
N SER A 46 6.53 5.70 12.24
CA SER A 46 7.52 5.94 11.17
C SER A 46 8.76 6.69 11.65
N ALA A 47 8.59 7.74 12.45
CA ALA A 47 9.71 8.51 12.96
C ALA A 47 10.55 7.67 13.95
N ARG A 48 9.92 6.88 14.82
CA ARG A 48 10.61 5.96 15.72
C ARG A 48 11.47 4.94 14.96
N TYR A 49 10.91 4.28 13.94
CA TYR A 49 11.67 3.33 13.10
C TYR A 49 12.80 4.03 12.33
N TYR A 50 12.58 5.24 11.80
CA TYR A 50 13.62 5.96 11.07
C TYR A 50 14.84 6.32 11.95
N ILE A 51 14.59 6.72 13.20
CA ILE A 51 15.66 7.08 14.14
C ILE A 51 16.41 5.82 14.59
N PHE A 52 15.70 4.74 14.90
CA PHE A 52 16.30 3.63 15.66
C PHE A 52 16.55 2.35 14.87
N ASP A 53 15.96 2.19 13.68
CA ASP A 53 16.17 1.02 12.82
C ASP A 53 16.95 1.39 11.54
N PRO A 54 18.23 0.96 11.43
CA PRO A 54 19.04 1.23 10.25
C PRO A 54 18.50 0.54 8.98
N LYS A 55 17.82 -0.61 9.08
CA LYS A 55 17.24 -1.29 7.93
C LYS A 55 16.05 -0.52 7.38
N PHE A 56 15.14 -0.06 8.25
CA PHE A 56 14.05 0.83 7.84
C PHE A 56 14.57 2.14 7.25
N ARG A 57 15.61 2.75 7.85
CA ARG A 57 16.24 3.94 7.30
C ARG A 57 16.77 3.72 5.88
N GLN A 58 17.50 2.62 5.66
CA GLN A 58 17.99 2.22 4.34
C GLN A 58 16.84 2.05 3.33
N ALA A 59 15.75 1.38 3.72
CA ALA A 59 14.59 1.21 2.87
C ALA A 59 13.97 2.55 2.47
N VAL A 60 13.84 3.49 3.43
CA VAL A 60 13.31 4.84 3.16
C VAL A 60 14.24 5.64 2.24
N GLU A 61 15.55 5.58 2.45
CA GLU A 61 16.54 6.24 1.60
C GLU A 61 16.50 5.69 0.17
N PHE A 62 16.40 4.37 0.02
CA PHE A 62 16.25 3.73 -1.28
C PHE A 62 14.96 4.17 -1.98
N VAL A 63 13.81 4.14 -1.30
CA VAL A 63 12.51 4.59 -1.86
C VAL A 63 12.56 6.04 -2.35
N ARG A 64 13.40 6.89 -1.75
CA ARG A 64 13.61 8.28 -2.16
C ARG A 64 14.67 8.48 -3.24
N SER A 65 15.33 7.42 -3.68
CA SER A 65 16.41 7.47 -4.67
C SER A 65 15.90 7.30 -6.11
N ASP A 66 16.71 7.68 -7.10
CA ASP A 66 16.44 7.39 -8.51
C ASP A 66 16.61 5.90 -8.82
N GLU A 67 17.41 5.18 -8.02
CA GLU A 67 17.56 3.72 -8.12
C GLU A 67 16.20 3.02 -7.89
N PHE A 68 15.37 3.53 -6.98
CA PHE A 68 14.02 3.01 -6.78
C PHE A 68 13.09 3.30 -7.97
N ILE A 69 13.22 4.48 -8.62
CA ILE A 69 12.45 4.78 -9.83
C ILE A 69 12.80 3.78 -10.95
N ALA A 70 14.08 3.52 -11.17
CA ALA A 70 14.54 2.53 -12.16
C ALA A 70 14.06 1.11 -11.81
N THR A 71 14.12 0.73 -10.53
CA THR A 71 13.61 -0.56 -10.06
C THR A 71 12.10 -0.68 -10.29
N TRP A 72 11.34 0.38 -10.02
CA TRP A 72 9.91 0.41 -10.29
C TRP A 72 9.58 0.30 -11.78
N GLN A 73 10.35 0.96 -12.64
CA GLN A 73 10.17 0.85 -14.10
C GLN A 73 10.35 -0.59 -14.59
N GLN A 74 11.32 -1.33 -14.03
CA GLN A 74 11.48 -2.76 -14.31
C GLN A 74 10.25 -3.57 -13.88
N VAL A 75 9.72 -3.31 -12.67
CA VAL A 75 8.48 -3.93 -12.21
C VAL A 75 7.32 -3.61 -13.15
N ARG A 76 7.19 -2.35 -13.60
CA ARG A 76 6.11 -1.90 -14.49
C ARG A 76 6.17 -2.52 -15.88
N ALA A 77 7.36 -2.79 -16.39
CA ALA A 77 7.58 -3.39 -17.70
C ALA A 77 7.35 -4.91 -17.70
N ALA A 78 7.33 -5.56 -16.54
CA ALA A 78 7.14 -7.00 -16.44
C ALA A 78 5.72 -7.39 -16.89
N PRO A 79 5.57 -8.31 -17.88
CA PRO A 79 4.27 -8.74 -18.38
C PRO A 79 3.35 -9.29 -17.28
N ASP A 80 3.90 -10.05 -16.33
CA ASP A 80 3.10 -10.58 -15.22
C ASP A 80 2.59 -9.49 -14.26
N PHE A 81 3.30 -8.37 -14.13
CA PHE A 81 2.80 -7.23 -13.36
C PHE A 81 1.71 -6.47 -14.13
N VAL A 82 1.85 -6.34 -15.44
CA VAL A 82 0.81 -5.79 -16.32
C VAL A 82 -0.48 -6.63 -16.24
N ASN A 83 -0.37 -7.97 -16.19
CA ASN A 83 -1.52 -8.86 -16.02
C ASN A 83 -2.31 -8.59 -14.73
N ILE A 84 -1.63 -8.27 -13.62
CA ILE A 84 -2.28 -7.89 -12.36
C ILE A 84 -3.07 -6.59 -12.54
N ILE A 85 -2.47 -5.60 -13.21
CA ILE A 85 -3.10 -4.29 -13.44
C ILE A 85 -4.33 -4.43 -14.32
N ASN A 86 -4.22 -5.20 -15.40
CA ASN A 86 -5.34 -5.46 -16.31
C ASN A 86 -6.47 -6.16 -15.56
N TYR A 87 -6.16 -7.19 -14.77
CA TYR A 87 -7.16 -7.88 -13.96
C TYR A 87 -7.91 -6.93 -13.02
N VAL A 88 -7.20 -6.08 -12.27
CA VAL A 88 -7.86 -5.13 -11.37
C VAL A 88 -8.65 -4.08 -12.15
N SER A 89 -8.17 -3.65 -13.32
CA SER A 89 -8.86 -2.70 -14.18
C SER A 89 -10.18 -3.26 -14.71
N ASP A 90 -10.15 -4.49 -15.21
CA ASP A 90 -11.27 -5.15 -15.89
C ASP A 90 -12.33 -5.65 -14.89
N TYR A 91 -11.88 -6.27 -13.79
CA TYR A 91 -12.77 -6.95 -12.85
C TYR A 91 -12.99 -6.17 -11.55
N GLY A 92 -12.10 -5.25 -11.20
CA GLY A 92 -12.12 -4.54 -9.92
C GLY A 92 -12.68 -3.13 -10.01
N SER A 93 -12.02 -2.26 -10.77
CA SER A 93 -12.41 -0.84 -10.90
C SER A 93 -13.40 -0.59 -12.02
N GLY A 94 -13.36 -1.37 -13.11
CA GLY A 94 -14.06 -1.07 -14.37
C GLY A 94 -13.43 0.08 -15.16
N TYR A 95 -12.18 0.40 -14.85
CA TYR A 95 -11.44 1.55 -15.38
C TYR A 95 -9.93 1.29 -15.28
N ASP A 96 -9.15 1.88 -16.19
CA ASP A 96 -7.70 1.75 -16.22
C ASP A 96 -7.01 2.38 -14.98
N ILE A 97 -6.38 1.54 -14.16
CA ILE A 97 -5.63 2.00 -12.96
C ILE A 97 -4.15 2.33 -13.26
N THR A 98 -3.69 2.28 -14.50
CA THR A 98 -2.30 2.52 -14.89
C THR A 98 -1.75 3.82 -14.33
N THR A 99 -2.53 4.91 -14.43
CA THR A 99 -2.13 6.23 -13.90
C THR A 99 -1.91 6.23 -12.39
N LEU A 100 -2.65 5.41 -11.63
CA LEU A 100 -2.40 5.25 -10.19
C LEU A 100 -1.07 4.59 -9.95
N VAL A 101 -0.88 3.46 -10.61
CA VAL A 101 0.29 2.61 -10.46
C VAL A 101 1.54 3.41 -10.84
N ASP A 102 1.49 4.19 -11.91
CA ASP A 102 2.61 5.03 -12.36
C ASP A 102 2.90 6.19 -11.41
N SER A 103 1.89 6.69 -10.68
CA SER A 103 2.09 7.76 -9.69
C SER A 103 2.75 7.29 -8.40
N LEU A 104 2.83 5.98 -8.16
CA LEU A 104 3.31 5.42 -6.89
C LEU A 104 4.71 5.93 -6.51
N PRO A 105 5.76 5.81 -7.35
CA PRO A 105 7.11 6.16 -6.91
C PRO A 105 7.26 7.61 -6.50
N THR A 106 6.63 8.53 -7.24
CA THR A 106 6.63 9.96 -6.93
C THR A 106 5.96 10.24 -5.58
N ARG A 107 4.85 9.57 -5.28
CA ARG A 107 4.16 9.71 -3.99
C ARG A 107 4.98 9.19 -2.82
N LEU A 108 5.67 8.07 -3.02
CA LEU A 108 6.53 7.48 -2.01
C LEU A 108 7.72 8.36 -1.69
N ARG A 109 8.34 8.93 -2.72
CA ARG A 109 9.44 9.89 -2.57
C ARG A 109 9.03 11.17 -1.84
N ALA A 110 7.83 11.69 -2.12
CA ALA A 110 7.30 12.90 -1.50
C ALA A 110 6.90 12.73 -0.01
N TYR A 111 6.91 11.50 0.52
CA TYR A 111 6.51 11.24 1.90
C TYR A 111 7.42 11.93 2.92
N GLN A 112 6.81 12.69 3.83
CA GLN A 112 7.50 13.36 4.93
C GLN A 112 7.36 12.56 6.23
N LEU A 113 8.51 12.26 6.85
CA LEU A 113 8.56 11.64 8.17
C LEU A 113 8.21 12.69 9.23
N SER A 114 7.52 12.27 10.30
CA SER A 114 7.35 13.12 11.48
C SER A 114 8.73 13.47 12.05
N ARG A 115 8.88 14.72 12.50
CA ARG A 115 10.09 15.19 13.20
C ARG A 115 10.05 14.93 14.70
N THR A 116 8.94 14.39 15.20
CA THR A 116 8.69 14.19 16.64
C THR A 116 8.43 12.72 16.94
N VAL A 117 9.02 12.23 18.04
CA VAL A 117 8.88 10.86 18.54
C VAL A 117 8.63 10.93 20.05
N PRO A 118 7.56 10.31 20.58
CA PRO A 118 7.39 10.10 22.02
C PRO A 118 8.52 9.22 22.56
N VAL A 119 9.06 9.56 23.73
CA VAL A 119 10.16 8.81 24.35
C VAL A 119 9.61 7.54 24.99
N GLU A 120 9.52 6.45 24.22
CA GLU A 120 9.30 5.09 24.74
C GLU A 120 10.37 4.13 24.17
N LEU A 121 10.84 3.23 25.04
CA LEU A 121 12.01 2.36 24.84
C LEU A 121 11.82 1.25 23.79
N MET A 122 12.96 0.76 23.30
CA MET A 122 13.15 0.09 22.02
C MET A 122 12.97 -1.44 22.04
N LEU A 123 12.31 -1.95 21.00
CA LEU A 123 12.59 -3.28 20.45
C LEU A 123 12.86 -3.13 18.95
N ARG A 124 13.94 -3.77 18.49
CA ARG A 124 14.37 -3.82 17.09
C ARG A 124 13.25 -4.40 16.21
N ARG A 125 13.19 -3.94 14.96
CA ARG A 125 13.10 -4.75 13.71
C ARG A 125 12.88 -3.82 12.49
N ASP A 126 13.10 -4.40 11.32
CA ASP A 126 13.06 -3.88 9.94
C ASP A 126 11.69 -3.33 9.45
N LEU A 127 11.64 -2.91 8.18
CA LEU A 127 10.44 -2.43 7.48
C LEU A 127 9.22 -3.31 7.69
N THR A 128 9.40 -4.61 7.79
CA THR A 128 8.29 -5.54 7.98
C THR A 128 7.63 -5.36 9.33
N THR A 129 8.42 -5.21 10.39
CA THR A 129 7.83 -4.98 11.72
C THR A 129 7.18 -3.60 11.80
N PHE A 130 7.75 -2.60 11.10
CA PHE A 130 7.06 -1.33 10.89
C PHE A 130 5.68 -1.53 10.24
N LEU A 131 5.59 -2.27 9.15
CA LEU A 131 4.33 -2.48 8.43
C LEU A 131 3.30 -3.24 9.27
N TRP A 132 3.71 -4.26 10.02
CA TRP A 132 2.84 -4.95 10.96
C TRP A 132 2.34 -4.00 12.05
N GLU A 133 3.20 -3.17 12.64
CA GLU A 133 2.80 -2.24 13.68
C GLU A 133 1.83 -1.16 13.15
N VAL A 134 2.07 -0.67 11.92
CA VAL A 134 1.13 0.21 11.22
C VAL A 134 -0.22 -0.50 11.05
N MET A 135 -0.24 -1.74 10.57
CA MET A 135 -1.45 -2.51 10.37
C MET A 135 -2.22 -2.70 11.68
N HIS A 136 -1.55 -3.07 12.78
CA HIS A 136 -2.16 -3.22 14.11
C HIS A 136 -2.67 -1.90 14.71
N SER A 137 -2.14 -0.76 14.25
CA SER A 137 -2.63 0.54 14.68
C SER A 137 -3.97 0.90 14.05
N LEU A 138 -4.35 0.27 12.93
CA LEU A 138 -5.59 0.56 12.20
C LEU A 138 -6.82 0.11 13.02
N PRO A 139 -7.93 0.87 12.98
CA PRO A 139 -9.16 0.50 13.69
C PRO A 139 -9.89 -0.65 12.96
N ARG A 140 -9.42 -1.89 13.13
CA ARG A 140 -9.90 -3.09 12.41
C ARG A 140 -11.43 -3.20 12.37
N THR A 141 -12.11 -3.00 13.50
CA THR A 141 -13.58 -3.06 13.57
C THR A 141 -14.25 -1.97 12.72
N ARG A 142 -13.73 -0.74 12.73
CA ARG A 142 -14.29 0.34 11.91
C ARG A 142 -14.06 0.10 10.42
N ILE A 143 -12.88 -0.42 10.07
CA ILE A 143 -12.56 -0.81 8.69
C ILE A 143 -13.48 -1.94 8.24
N TYR A 144 -13.68 -2.98 9.07
CA TYR A 144 -14.64 -4.05 8.81
C TYR A 144 -16.03 -3.50 8.51
N SER A 145 -16.57 -2.67 9.41
CA SER A 145 -17.89 -2.09 9.27
C SER A 145 -18.01 -1.26 8.00
N LEU A 146 -16.97 -0.49 7.67
CA LEU A 146 -16.94 0.30 6.45
C LEU A 146 -16.88 -0.57 5.19
N ILE A 147 -16.09 -1.66 5.16
CA ILE A 147 -16.11 -2.64 4.06
C ILE A 147 -17.52 -3.21 3.91
N ALA A 148 -18.12 -3.71 4.99
CA ALA A 148 -19.44 -4.32 4.97
C ALA A 148 -20.53 -3.34 4.48
N GLN A 149 -20.44 -2.06 4.87
CA GLN A 149 -21.33 -1.02 4.40
C GLN A 149 -21.11 -0.73 2.90
N LYS A 150 -19.87 -0.47 2.49
CA LYS A 150 -19.53 -0.10 1.10
C LYS A 150 -19.80 -1.24 0.13
N SER A 151 -19.56 -2.50 0.50
CA SER A 151 -19.90 -3.65 -0.32
C SER A 151 -21.40 -3.82 -0.56
N LYS A 152 -22.27 -3.25 0.30
CA LYS A 152 -23.73 -3.26 0.11
C LYS A 152 -24.25 -2.04 -0.65
N GLN A 153 -23.61 -0.89 -0.45
CA GLN A 153 -24.11 0.41 -0.91
C GLN A 153 -23.44 0.90 -2.21
N SER A 154 -22.24 0.42 -2.52
CA SER A 154 -21.45 0.82 -3.69
C SER A 154 -21.14 -0.40 -4.56
N PRO A 155 -21.78 -0.52 -5.74
CA PRO A 155 -21.48 -1.57 -6.70
C PRO A 155 -20.02 -1.57 -7.15
N GLU A 156 -19.41 -0.40 -7.32
CA GLU A 156 -18.01 -0.24 -7.74
C GLU A 156 -17.06 -0.76 -6.67
N PHE A 157 -17.28 -0.40 -5.40
CA PHE A 157 -16.49 -0.93 -4.30
C PHE A 157 -16.70 -2.43 -4.12
N ALA A 158 -17.93 -2.92 -4.26
CA ALA A 158 -18.23 -4.34 -4.17
C ALA A 158 -17.48 -5.16 -5.24
N LYS A 159 -17.43 -4.67 -6.49
CA LYS A 159 -16.64 -5.29 -7.58
C LYS A 159 -15.15 -5.30 -7.25
N LEU A 160 -14.58 -4.17 -6.85
CA LEU A 160 -13.18 -4.07 -6.46
C LEU A 160 -12.85 -5.05 -5.34
N TYR A 161 -13.66 -5.05 -4.28
CA TYR A 161 -13.43 -5.88 -3.11
C TYR A 161 -13.53 -7.37 -3.43
N LYS A 162 -14.47 -7.76 -4.30
CA LYS A 162 -14.60 -9.14 -4.79
C LYS A 162 -13.38 -9.55 -5.62
N ALA A 163 -12.97 -8.72 -6.60
CA ALA A 163 -11.83 -9.01 -7.46
C ALA A 163 -10.53 -9.18 -6.66
N LEU A 164 -10.27 -8.30 -5.70
CA LEU A 164 -9.09 -8.39 -4.83
C LEU A 164 -9.06 -9.62 -3.91
N ARG A 165 -10.22 -10.26 -3.68
CA ARG A 165 -10.36 -11.48 -2.88
C ARG A 165 -10.48 -12.74 -3.72
N ASP A 166 -10.52 -12.60 -5.03
CA ASP A 166 -10.62 -13.72 -5.94
C ASP A 166 -9.35 -14.59 -5.87
N LYS A 167 -9.54 -15.90 -6.09
CA LYS A 167 -8.44 -16.85 -6.22
C LYS A 167 -7.57 -16.50 -7.42
N GLU A 168 -8.17 -16.06 -8.53
CA GLU A 168 -7.45 -15.68 -9.73
C GLU A 168 -6.50 -14.50 -9.47
N PHE A 169 -6.96 -13.47 -8.75
CA PHE A 169 -6.09 -12.35 -8.35
C PHE A 169 -4.88 -12.84 -7.54
N ARG A 170 -5.11 -13.71 -6.56
CA ARG A 170 -4.03 -14.29 -5.74
C ARG A 170 -3.04 -15.08 -6.60
N GLU A 171 -3.53 -15.88 -7.54
CA GLU A 171 -2.69 -16.67 -8.45
C GLU A 171 -1.86 -15.78 -9.39
N LEU A 172 -2.43 -14.69 -9.92
CA LEU A 172 -1.72 -13.71 -10.73
C LEU A 172 -0.59 -13.05 -9.93
N VAL A 173 -0.86 -12.62 -8.69
CA VAL A 173 0.15 -12.04 -7.80
C VAL A 173 1.28 -13.03 -7.50
N GLN A 174 0.95 -14.30 -7.21
CA GLN A 174 1.96 -15.33 -6.96
C GLN A 174 2.79 -15.66 -8.19
N ARG A 175 2.16 -15.71 -9.37
CA ARG A 175 2.84 -15.91 -10.64
C ARG A 175 3.84 -14.79 -10.91
N ALA A 176 3.41 -13.53 -10.77
CA ALA A 176 4.28 -12.38 -10.92
C ALA A 176 5.45 -12.40 -9.93
N ARG A 177 5.17 -12.67 -8.65
CA ARG A 177 6.22 -12.78 -7.62
C ARG A 177 7.31 -13.80 -7.97
N LEU A 178 6.97 -14.86 -8.70
CA LEU A 178 7.89 -15.92 -9.11
C LEU A 178 8.46 -15.74 -10.53
N SER A 179 8.03 -14.71 -11.26
CA SER A 179 8.38 -14.56 -12.67
C SER A 179 9.82 -14.13 -12.84
N ARG A 180 10.43 -14.57 -13.96
CA ARG A 180 11.81 -14.27 -14.29
C ARG A 180 12.07 -12.76 -14.37
N ASP A 181 11.15 -12.03 -14.99
CA ASP A 181 11.28 -10.58 -15.21
C ASP A 181 11.23 -9.77 -13.90
N LEU A 182 10.67 -10.36 -12.83
CA LEU A 182 10.60 -9.74 -11.52
C LEU A 182 11.71 -10.18 -10.56
N GLN A 183 12.54 -11.17 -10.92
CA GLN A 183 13.62 -11.65 -10.04
C GLN A 183 14.60 -10.55 -9.65
N ASP A 184 15.11 -9.80 -10.63
CA ASP A 184 16.08 -8.73 -10.39
C ASP A 184 15.51 -7.56 -9.58
N PRO A 185 14.33 -6.98 -9.91
CA PRO A 185 13.76 -5.92 -9.10
C PRO A 185 13.35 -6.40 -7.70
N ILE A 186 12.84 -7.63 -7.53
CA ILE A 186 12.54 -8.19 -6.20
C ILE A 186 13.82 -8.38 -5.38
N LYS A 187 14.89 -8.90 -6.00
CA LYS A 187 16.21 -9.02 -5.35
C LYS A 187 16.75 -7.65 -4.94
N LYS A 188 16.61 -6.64 -5.80
CA LYS A 188 17.01 -5.26 -5.50
C LYS A 188 16.25 -4.70 -4.30
N LEU A 189 14.93 -4.89 -4.25
CA LEU A 189 14.11 -4.50 -3.10
C LEU A 189 14.60 -5.18 -1.81
N SER A 190 14.84 -6.49 -1.86
CA SER A 190 15.34 -7.26 -0.72
C SER A 190 16.71 -6.77 -0.22
N GLN A 191 17.64 -6.47 -1.13
CA GLN A 191 18.95 -5.88 -0.81
C GLN A 191 18.86 -4.52 -0.10
N LYS A 192 17.74 -3.81 -0.26
CA LYS A 192 17.46 -2.51 0.34
C LYS A 192 16.49 -2.63 1.52
N SER A 193 16.40 -3.81 2.13
CA SER A 193 15.56 -4.09 3.29
C SER A 193 14.05 -3.98 3.02
N ILE A 194 13.61 -4.22 1.77
CA ILE A 194 12.21 -4.26 1.36
C ILE A 194 11.84 -5.69 0.94
N ASN A 195 11.13 -6.41 1.81
CA ASN A 195 10.71 -7.78 1.56
C ASN A 195 9.33 -7.83 0.90
N VAL A 196 9.29 -8.23 -0.38
CA VAL A 196 8.05 -8.30 -1.16
C VAL A 196 7.08 -9.35 -0.62
N ASP A 197 7.57 -10.49 -0.12
CA ASP A 197 6.69 -11.56 0.37
C ASP A 197 5.94 -11.14 1.64
N GLU A 198 6.63 -10.48 2.55
CA GLU A 198 6.05 -9.96 3.79
C GLU A 198 5.07 -8.81 3.50
N ILE A 199 5.40 -7.96 2.53
CA ILE A 199 4.47 -6.94 2.03
C ILE A 199 3.19 -7.61 1.52
N LEU A 200 3.29 -8.60 0.63
CA LEU A 200 2.14 -9.31 0.07
C LEU A 200 1.30 -9.98 1.18
N GLN A 201 1.94 -10.55 2.20
CA GLN A 201 1.24 -11.14 3.34
C GLN A 201 0.38 -10.10 4.07
N ILE A 202 0.93 -8.91 4.34
CA ILE A 202 0.20 -7.81 5.00
C ILE A 202 -0.94 -7.31 4.10
N VAL A 203 -0.72 -7.19 2.79
CA VAL A 203 -1.79 -6.81 1.83
C VAL A 203 -2.96 -7.78 1.91
N PHE A 204 -2.67 -9.07 1.81
CA PHE A 204 -3.70 -10.10 1.82
C PHE A 204 -4.40 -10.21 3.18
N GLU A 205 -3.70 -9.98 4.29
CA GLU A 205 -4.31 -9.90 5.62
C GLU A 205 -5.32 -8.74 5.68
N VAL A 206 -4.92 -7.53 5.28
CA VAL A 206 -5.81 -6.35 5.32
C VAL A 206 -7.04 -6.53 4.43
N ILE A 207 -6.86 -7.04 3.21
CA ILE A 207 -7.97 -7.30 2.28
C ILE A 207 -8.93 -8.38 2.85
N SER A 208 -8.41 -9.33 3.63
CA SER A 208 -9.22 -10.38 4.25
C SER A 208 -10.13 -9.90 5.39
N TRP A 209 -9.95 -8.66 5.88
CA TRP A 209 -10.66 -8.19 7.07
C TRP A 209 -12.17 -8.16 6.90
N GLY A 210 -12.69 -7.82 5.72
CA GLY A 210 -14.13 -7.70 5.51
C GLY A 210 -14.91 -9.02 5.45
N PRO A 211 -16.24 -8.95 5.31
CA PRO A 211 -17.11 -10.12 5.30
C PRO A 211 -16.72 -11.11 4.20
N LYS A 212 -16.90 -12.41 4.46
CA LYS A 212 -16.68 -13.43 3.42
C LYS A 212 -17.56 -13.12 2.21
N THR A 213 -16.94 -13.05 1.04
CA THR A 213 -17.65 -12.95 -0.23
C THR A 213 -18.33 -14.30 -0.48
N SER A 214 -19.66 -14.31 -0.55
CA SER A 214 -20.47 -15.48 -0.92
C SER A 214 -20.29 -15.84 -2.38
#